data_AF-A0A0P7GD23-F1
#
_entry.id   AF-A0A0P7GD23-F1
#
_cell.length_a   1.000
_cell.length_b   1.000
_cell.length_c   1.000
_cell.angle_alpha   90.00
_cell.angle_beta   90.00
_cell.angle_gamma   90.00
#
_symmetry.space_group_name_H-M   'P 1'
#
loop_
_entity.id
_entity.type
_entity.pdbx_description
1 polymer ?
#
loop_
_entity_poly.entity_id
_entity_poly.type
_entity_poly.pdbx_seq_one_letter_code
_entity_poly.pdbx_strand_id
1 'polypeptide(L)'
;MAPEIPTLFESCVPHDDVLSGTLSENEFAAKLSDVVFRPDEAPDIYGDPDTFFSKTYATDGLQDLLTLLAKRYAGKEAGEFSGADGLLSLDTVFGGGKTHSQIAAYHFSRNPGAVEDLDKYIVDEEVREEFESIKDDLSVRTAVFEGGYVSATNAKCNKEDENAPNTQTMWGELAYQLAGAEGYAKFSEYDDEQIAPGESDIVDLFDTLDDPGLVLIDEVAQYFEQAAAVGVEESTLADQTNSFLWSLMRASQNSDAVTVILSVSATAFEERAQEVQELIDDLDDISERTEHSVTPTEDDEVAAVLRHRLFESVDDSVASEVAEEYQNYYRRFEDELPDRVTKAEFRDQLERTYPFHPTLIDLLGKEIDTLPNFQRTRGALKLVSRAVHRIWDDDEGTNDQRHLVRAFDMHPSDEYVWSTLLELFEHIDQDLRTASKSDVFTREGKAACQYEDENWTPMGHPPIATHLGTSILWKSIVSGVIVAVG
;
A
#
# COMPACT_ATOMS: atom_id res chain seq x y z
N MET A 1 19.43 40.57 -3.44
CA MET A 1 18.42 39.85 -2.66
C MET A 1 18.40 38.45 -3.24
N ALA A 2 18.52 37.42 -2.40
CA ALA A 2 18.21 36.07 -2.87
C ALA A 2 16.75 36.10 -3.38
N PRO A 3 16.41 35.38 -4.46
CA PRO A 3 15.03 35.28 -4.88
C PRO A 3 14.19 34.76 -3.69
N GLU A 4 13.08 35.41 -3.42
CA GLU A 4 12.10 34.96 -2.44
C GLU A 4 11.37 33.78 -3.10
N ILE A 5 11.85 32.56 -2.85
CA ILE A 5 11.15 31.35 -3.26
C ILE A 5 9.90 31.16 -2.40
N PRO A 6 8.74 30.83 -3.02
CA PRO A 6 7.48 30.66 -2.29
C PRO A 6 7.61 29.65 -1.16
N THR A 7 6.98 29.94 -0.03
CA THR A 7 7.03 29.07 1.15
C THR A 7 6.10 27.88 0.95
N LEU A 8 6.28 26.88 1.80
CA LEU A 8 5.47 25.68 1.86
C LEU A 8 3.97 26.00 2.05
N PHE A 9 3.65 27.07 2.79
CA PHE A 9 2.27 27.52 3.01
C PHE A 9 1.67 28.25 1.80
N GLU A 10 2.51 28.85 0.95
CA GLU A 10 2.07 29.54 -0.26
C GLU A 10 1.83 28.58 -1.43
N SER A 11 2.48 27.42 -1.39
CA SER A 11 2.58 26.46 -2.51
C SER A 11 1.84 25.15 -2.27
N CYS A 12 1.49 24.83 -1.03
CA CYS A 12 0.84 23.57 -0.67
C CYS A 12 -0.40 23.82 0.19
N VAL A 13 -1.46 23.05 -0.09
CA VAL A 13 -2.69 23.01 0.72
C VAL A 13 -2.88 21.57 1.22
N PRO A 14 -2.63 21.29 2.50
CA PRO A 14 -2.93 19.98 3.08
C PRO A 14 -4.43 19.71 3.10
N HIS A 15 -4.83 18.43 3.06
CA HIS A 15 -6.23 18.08 3.26
C HIS A 15 -6.74 18.42 4.67
N ASP A 16 -8.04 18.68 4.81
CA ASP A 16 -8.69 19.03 6.08
C ASP A 16 -8.51 17.98 7.18
N ASP A 17 -8.50 16.70 6.81
CA ASP A 17 -8.28 15.56 7.71
C ASP A 17 -6.86 15.52 8.28
N VAL A 18 -5.86 15.91 7.48
CA VAL A 18 -4.47 16.12 7.92
C VAL A 18 -4.39 17.32 8.87
N LEU A 19 -5.03 18.43 8.52
CA LEU A 19 -5.00 19.67 9.32
C LEU A 19 -5.68 19.51 10.68
N SER A 20 -6.81 18.80 10.75
CA SER A 20 -7.50 18.56 12.02
C SER A 20 -6.70 17.68 12.98
N GLY A 21 -5.68 16.97 12.49
CA GLY A 21 -4.90 16.00 13.24
C GLY A 21 -5.75 14.81 13.70
N THR A 22 -6.94 14.61 13.13
CA THR A 22 -7.90 13.57 13.52
C THR A 22 -7.87 12.33 12.65
N LEU A 23 -6.92 12.23 11.70
CA LEU A 23 -6.75 11.02 10.88
C LEU A 23 -6.75 9.78 11.79
N SER A 24 -7.85 9.04 11.73
CA SER A 24 -8.09 7.89 12.60
C SER A 24 -7.25 6.72 12.15
N GLU A 25 -6.90 5.81 13.06
CA GLU A 25 -6.11 4.62 12.70
C GLU A 25 -6.74 3.76 11.59
N ASN A 26 -8.08 3.84 11.48
CA ASN A 26 -8.91 3.13 10.52
C ASN A 26 -8.79 3.73 9.11
N GLU A 27 -8.59 5.04 8.95
CA GLU A 27 -8.39 5.67 7.63
C GLU A 27 -7.06 5.25 6.97
N PHE A 28 -6.17 4.63 7.75
CA PHE A 28 -4.90 4.09 7.25
C PHE A 28 -4.90 2.56 7.11
N ALA A 29 -5.88 1.85 7.67
CA ALA A 29 -6.00 0.39 7.53
C ALA A 29 -7.03 0.09 6.45
N ALA A 30 -6.54 -0.18 5.25
CA ALA A 30 -7.37 -0.80 4.23
C ALA A 30 -7.75 -2.21 4.68
N LYS A 31 -9.03 -2.56 4.59
CA LYS A 31 -9.55 -3.91 4.82
C LYS A 31 -10.53 -4.24 3.71
N LEU A 32 -10.18 -5.23 2.90
CA LEU A 32 -10.99 -5.60 1.75
C LEU A 32 -12.37 -6.13 2.19
N SER A 33 -12.42 -6.93 3.25
CA SER A 33 -13.68 -7.44 3.80
C SER A 33 -14.64 -6.35 4.27
N ASP A 34 -14.14 -5.23 4.80
CA ASP A 34 -14.99 -4.11 5.21
C ASP A 34 -15.62 -3.45 3.97
N VAL A 35 -14.82 -3.20 2.92
CA VAL A 35 -15.32 -2.63 1.65
C VAL A 35 -16.36 -3.53 0.99
N VAL A 36 -16.14 -4.84 0.98
CA VAL A 36 -16.93 -5.79 0.19
C VAL A 36 -18.15 -6.31 0.94
N PHE A 37 -17.99 -6.67 2.22
CA PHE A 37 -19.03 -7.35 3.00
C PHE A 37 -19.71 -6.45 4.01
N ARG A 38 -19.11 -5.31 4.38
CA ARG A 38 -19.66 -4.36 5.36
C ARG A 38 -19.51 -2.91 4.88
N PRO A 39 -20.03 -2.57 3.68
CA PRO A 39 -19.79 -1.27 3.06
C PRO A 39 -20.24 -0.08 3.92
N ASP A 40 -21.26 -0.26 4.77
CA ASP A 40 -21.72 0.77 5.72
C ASP A 40 -20.73 1.03 6.89
N GLU A 41 -19.79 0.12 7.14
CA GLU A 41 -18.74 0.24 8.16
C GLU A 41 -17.39 0.69 7.57
N ALA A 42 -17.23 0.58 6.24
CA ALA A 42 -15.99 0.95 5.56
C ALA A 42 -15.82 2.48 5.55
N PRO A 43 -14.62 3.01 5.87
CA PRO A 43 -14.34 4.43 5.70
C PRO A 43 -14.56 4.87 4.24
N ASP A 44 -15.17 6.03 4.00
CA ASP A 44 -15.49 6.54 2.66
C ASP A 44 -14.28 6.50 1.70
N ILE A 45 -13.08 6.81 2.22
CA ILE A 45 -11.80 6.77 1.47
C ILE A 45 -11.45 5.39 0.88
N TYR A 46 -12.08 4.33 1.36
CA TYR A 46 -11.95 2.95 0.84
C TYR A 46 -13.26 2.40 0.30
N GLY A 47 -14.41 2.76 0.88
CA GLY A 47 -15.72 2.22 0.51
C GLY A 47 -16.34 2.87 -0.74
N ASP A 48 -16.12 4.17 -0.93
CA ASP A 48 -16.66 4.93 -2.07
C ASP A 48 -15.65 4.93 -3.23
N PRO A 49 -16.03 4.43 -4.42
CA PRO A 49 -15.08 4.27 -5.53
C PRO A 49 -14.54 5.60 -6.06
N ASP A 50 -15.39 6.63 -6.17
CA ASP A 50 -14.99 7.96 -6.66
C ASP A 50 -13.98 8.60 -5.69
N THR A 51 -14.30 8.58 -4.39
CA THR A 51 -13.41 9.07 -3.33
C THR A 51 -12.11 8.28 -3.30
N PHE A 52 -12.17 6.95 -3.42
CA PHE A 52 -11.00 6.08 -3.45
C PHE A 52 -10.05 6.47 -4.58
N PHE A 53 -10.50 6.50 -5.84
CA PHE A 53 -9.63 6.83 -6.97
C PHE A 53 -9.14 8.28 -6.92
N SER A 54 -9.97 9.24 -6.49
CA SER A 54 -9.54 10.63 -6.33
C SER A 54 -8.38 10.79 -5.34
N LYS A 55 -8.32 9.95 -4.30
CA LYS A 55 -7.27 9.95 -3.27
C LYS A 55 -6.19 8.87 -3.48
N THR A 56 -6.16 8.21 -4.64
CA THR A 56 -5.19 7.15 -4.96
C THR A 56 -4.23 7.63 -6.04
N TYR A 57 -2.94 7.62 -5.73
CA TYR A 57 -1.91 7.86 -6.73
C TYR A 57 -1.74 6.61 -7.62
N ALA A 58 -1.73 6.80 -8.94
CA ALA A 58 -1.52 5.73 -9.91
C ALA A 58 -0.04 5.36 -9.97
N THR A 59 0.40 4.49 -9.04
CA THR A 59 1.74 3.88 -9.11
C THR A 59 1.85 2.98 -10.33
N ASP A 60 3.08 2.72 -10.79
CA ASP A 60 3.32 1.91 -11.98
C ASP A 60 2.75 0.50 -11.80
N GLY A 61 2.94 -0.10 -10.62
CA GLY A 61 2.30 -1.39 -10.33
C GLY A 61 0.78 -1.32 -10.42
N LEU A 62 0.15 -0.24 -9.93
CA LEU A 62 -1.31 -0.11 -9.97
C LEU A 62 -1.78 0.09 -11.41
N GLN A 63 -1.01 0.81 -12.23
CA GLN A 63 -1.25 0.94 -13.65
C GLN A 63 -1.17 -0.41 -14.37
N ASP A 64 -0.14 -1.21 -14.07
CA ASP A 64 0.01 -2.56 -14.61
C ASP A 64 -1.16 -3.46 -14.24
N LEU A 65 -1.59 -3.43 -12.97
CA LEU A 65 -2.75 -4.18 -12.48
C LEU A 65 -4.03 -3.80 -13.23
N LEU A 66 -4.35 -2.50 -13.32
CA LEU A 66 -5.59 -2.07 -13.96
C LEU A 66 -5.54 -2.27 -15.48
N THR A 67 -4.37 -2.15 -16.09
CA THR A 67 -4.14 -2.49 -17.50
C THR A 67 -4.36 -3.99 -17.75
N LEU A 68 -3.86 -4.86 -16.87
CA LEU A 68 -4.08 -6.31 -16.95
C LEU A 68 -5.58 -6.65 -16.88
N LEU A 69 -6.30 -6.07 -15.91
CA LEU A 69 -7.74 -6.28 -15.78
C LEU A 69 -8.50 -5.80 -17.01
N ALA A 70 -8.20 -4.60 -17.49
CA ALA A 70 -8.80 -4.03 -18.69
C ALA A 70 -8.63 -4.95 -19.91
N LYS A 71 -7.42 -5.45 -20.17
CA LYS A 71 -7.13 -6.40 -21.26
C LYS A 71 -7.97 -7.67 -21.17
N ARG A 72 -8.04 -8.27 -19.98
CA ARG A 72 -8.77 -9.53 -19.79
C ARG A 72 -10.28 -9.35 -19.88
N TYR A 73 -10.82 -8.24 -19.37
CA TYR A 73 -12.23 -7.91 -19.52
C TYR A 73 -12.60 -7.69 -20.98
N ALA A 74 -11.80 -6.91 -21.72
CA ALA A 74 -11.98 -6.73 -23.17
C ALA A 74 -11.90 -8.06 -23.93
N GLY A 75 -10.93 -8.92 -23.62
CA GLY A 75 -10.79 -10.25 -24.21
C GLY A 75 -12.02 -11.14 -23.98
N LYS A 76 -12.48 -11.26 -22.73
CA LYS A 76 -13.67 -12.03 -22.39
C LYS A 76 -14.94 -11.52 -23.09
N GLU A 77 -15.16 -10.21 -23.12
CA GLU A 77 -16.30 -9.59 -23.83
C GLU A 77 -16.24 -9.85 -25.35
N ALA A 78 -15.04 -9.82 -25.93
CA ALA A 78 -14.84 -10.15 -27.35
C ALA A 78 -14.93 -11.65 -27.65
N GLY A 79 -14.87 -12.52 -26.63
CA GLY A 79 -14.74 -13.97 -26.80
C GLY A 79 -13.37 -14.40 -27.34
N GLU A 80 -12.35 -13.57 -27.13
CA GLU A 80 -10.97 -13.79 -27.56
C GLU A 80 -10.04 -13.88 -26.34
N PHE A 81 -9.04 -14.75 -26.37
CA PHE A 81 -8.05 -14.80 -25.30
C PHE A 81 -7.03 -13.68 -25.50
N SER A 82 -6.98 -12.75 -24.54
CA SER A 82 -6.09 -11.58 -24.51
C SER A 82 -4.61 -11.95 -24.52
N GLY A 83 -4.27 -13.19 -24.12
CA GLY A 83 -2.89 -13.61 -23.94
C GLY A 83 -2.23 -13.04 -22.68
N ALA A 84 -3.01 -12.39 -21.81
CA ALA A 84 -2.54 -11.85 -20.55
C ALA A 84 -2.74 -12.85 -19.40
N ASP A 85 -1.88 -12.80 -18.39
CA ASP A 85 -1.86 -13.78 -17.30
C ASP A 85 -3.17 -13.80 -16.50
N GLY A 86 -3.64 -15.01 -16.17
CA GLY A 86 -4.86 -15.18 -15.37
C GLY A 86 -4.66 -15.12 -13.87
N LEU A 87 -3.41 -14.98 -13.44
CA LEU A 87 -3.00 -14.92 -12.04
C LEU A 87 -2.05 -13.74 -11.84
N LEU A 88 -2.26 -12.98 -10.77
CA LEU A 88 -1.34 -11.97 -10.29
C LEU A 88 -1.09 -12.15 -8.80
N SER A 89 0.18 -12.35 -8.42
CA SER A 89 0.62 -12.22 -7.03
C SER A 89 1.04 -10.77 -6.77
N LEU A 90 0.52 -10.15 -5.71
CA LEU A 90 0.88 -8.78 -5.35
C LEU A 90 2.23 -8.68 -4.63
N ASP A 91 2.77 -9.79 -4.16
CA ASP A 91 4.02 -9.83 -3.38
C ASP A 91 5.27 -9.62 -4.22
N THR A 92 5.22 -10.08 -5.46
CA THR A 92 6.30 -9.95 -6.43
C THR A 92 6.32 -8.57 -7.10
N VAL A 93 5.24 -7.79 -6.96
CA VAL A 93 5.01 -6.55 -7.73
C VAL A 93 4.89 -5.31 -6.84
N PHE A 94 4.50 -5.40 -5.56
CA PHE A 94 4.15 -4.21 -4.75
C PHE A 94 4.75 -4.15 -3.33
N GLY A 95 5.38 -3.02 -3.02
CA GLY A 95 5.80 -2.64 -1.66
C GLY A 95 4.65 -2.08 -0.80
N GLY A 96 4.04 -2.90 0.05
CA GLY A 96 3.20 -2.46 1.18
C GLY A 96 1.75 -2.03 0.89
N GLY A 97 1.31 -2.02 -0.38
CA GLY A 97 -0.03 -1.57 -0.81
C GLY A 97 -1.01 -2.66 -1.24
N LYS A 98 -0.78 -3.93 -0.90
CA LYS A 98 -1.50 -5.09 -1.49
C LYS A 98 -3.01 -5.02 -1.35
N THR A 99 -3.52 -4.87 -0.12
CA THR A 99 -4.98 -4.72 0.13
C THR A 99 -5.54 -3.48 -0.57
N HIS A 100 -4.77 -2.40 -0.68
CA HIS A 100 -5.18 -1.19 -1.42
C HIS A 100 -5.30 -1.48 -2.92
N SER A 101 -4.36 -2.19 -3.53
CA SER A 101 -4.43 -2.65 -4.92
C SER A 101 -5.63 -3.58 -5.15
N GLN A 102 -5.94 -4.48 -4.21
CA GLN A 102 -7.13 -5.33 -4.31
C GLN A 102 -8.44 -4.52 -4.21
N ILE A 103 -8.50 -3.48 -3.38
CA ILE A 103 -9.65 -2.56 -3.34
C ILE A 103 -9.78 -1.79 -4.65
N ALA A 104 -8.66 -1.35 -5.23
CA ALA A 104 -8.66 -0.70 -6.55
C ALA A 104 -9.20 -1.64 -7.63
N ALA A 105 -8.73 -2.89 -7.66
CA ALA A 105 -9.25 -3.93 -8.55
C ALA A 105 -10.76 -4.14 -8.34
N TYR A 106 -11.21 -4.29 -7.09
CA TYR A 106 -12.63 -4.46 -6.76
C TYR A 106 -13.49 -3.31 -7.29
N HIS A 107 -13.10 -2.06 -7.00
CA HIS A 107 -13.84 -0.88 -7.45
C HIS A 107 -13.81 -0.72 -8.96
N PHE A 108 -12.67 -0.96 -9.60
CA PHE A 108 -12.54 -0.93 -11.06
C PHE A 108 -13.47 -1.94 -11.73
N SER A 109 -13.61 -3.14 -11.17
CA SER A 109 -14.48 -4.19 -11.71
C SER A 109 -15.97 -3.97 -11.42
N ARG A 110 -16.32 -3.41 -10.26
CA ARG A 110 -17.72 -3.21 -9.84
C ARG A 110 -18.31 -1.90 -10.31
N ASN A 111 -17.46 -0.88 -10.43
CA ASN A 111 -17.82 0.49 -10.77
C ASN A 111 -16.83 1.03 -11.82
N PRO A 112 -16.73 0.42 -13.01
CA PRO A 112 -15.76 0.85 -14.03
C PRO A 112 -15.92 2.32 -14.46
N GLY A 113 -17.12 2.88 -14.30
CA GLY A 113 -17.40 4.29 -14.55
C GLY A 113 -16.87 5.28 -13.49
N ALA A 114 -16.45 4.81 -12.31
CA ALA A 114 -15.94 5.68 -11.23
C ALA A 114 -14.48 6.14 -11.46
N VAL A 115 -13.77 5.52 -12.42
CA VAL A 115 -12.44 5.98 -12.81
C VAL A 115 -12.60 7.05 -13.89
N GLU A 116 -12.69 8.33 -13.48
CA GLU A 116 -12.85 9.44 -14.43
C GLU A 116 -11.59 9.64 -15.31
N ASP A 117 -10.40 9.55 -14.70
CA ASP A 117 -9.11 9.76 -15.35
C ASP A 117 -8.44 8.43 -15.72
N LEU A 118 -9.09 7.63 -16.59
CA LEU A 118 -8.58 6.32 -17.02
C LEU A 118 -7.15 6.39 -17.61
N ASP A 119 -6.77 7.51 -18.21
CA ASP A 119 -5.44 7.72 -18.78
C ASP A 119 -4.31 7.72 -17.74
N LYS A 120 -4.62 8.05 -16.48
CA LYS A 120 -3.65 7.96 -15.37
C LYS A 120 -3.40 6.52 -14.95
N TYR A 121 -4.36 5.63 -15.14
CA TYR A 121 -4.31 4.25 -14.66
C TYR A 121 -4.04 3.24 -15.79
N ILE A 122 -4.37 3.56 -17.03
CA ILE A 122 -4.13 2.71 -18.20
C ILE A 122 -3.36 3.55 -19.22
N VAL A 123 -2.03 3.51 -19.12
CA VAL A 123 -1.14 4.32 -19.96
C VAL A 123 -1.16 3.84 -21.42
N ASP A 124 -1.39 2.55 -21.65
CA ASP A 124 -1.55 1.95 -22.98
C ASP A 124 -2.83 2.47 -23.65
N GLU A 125 -2.68 3.26 -24.72
CA GLU A 125 -3.79 3.91 -25.42
C GLU A 125 -4.73 2.91 -26.09
N GLU A 126 -4.21 1.81 -26.64
CA GLU A 126 -5.02 0.79 -27.33
C GLU A 126 -5.91 0.06 -26.32
N VAL A 127 -5.33 -0.37 -25.20
CA VAL A 127 -6.06 -1.05 -24.11
C VAL A 127 -7.12 -0.13 -23.50
N ARG A 128 -6.78 1.15 -23.32
CA ARG A 128 -7.70 2.14 -22.77
C ARG A 128 -8.89 2.35 -23.69
N GLU A 129 -8.67 2.52 -24.99
CA GLU A 129 -9.75 2.69 -25.97
C GLU A 129 -10.66 1.46 -26.03
N GLU A 130 -10.09 0.25 -26.01
CA GLU A 130 -10.86 -1.00 -25.97
C GLU A 130 -11.72 -1.09 -24.71
N PHE A 131 -11.13 -0.84 -23.53
CA PHE A 131 -11.85 -0.87 -22.26
C PHE A 131 -12.92 0.22 -22.19
N GLU A 132 -12.63 1.45 -22.61
CA GLU A 132 -13.60 2.54 -22.68
C GLU A 132 -14.82 2.19 -23.54
N SER A 133 -14.64 1.38 -24.59
CA SER A 133 -15.73 0.97 -25.46
C SER A 133 -16.72 0.00 -24.81
N ILE A 134 -16.30 -0.73 -23.77
CA ILE A 134 -17.13 -1.72 -23.07
C ILE A 134 -17.54 -1.29 -21.65
N LYS A 135 -16.86 -0.32 -21.04
CA LYS A 135 -16.98 -0.01 -19.61
C LYS A 135 -18.41 0.27 -19.11
N ASP A 136 -19.25 0.87 -19.94
CA ASP A 136 -20.62 1.26 -19.56
C ASP A 136 -21.59 0.05 -19.53
N ASP A 137 -21.28 -1.01 -20.27
CA ASP A 137 -22.06 -2.25 -20.34
C ASP A 137 -21.38 -3.42 -19.61
N LEU A 138 -20.13 -3.24 -19.16
CA LEU A 138 -19.33 -4.26 -18.49
C LEU A 138 -19.94 -4.66 -17.14
N SER A 139 -20.20 -5.95 -17.00
CA SER A 139 -20.55 -6.59 -15.73
C SER A 139 -19.41 -7.54 -15.35
N VAL A 140 -18.88 -7.42 -14.14
CA VAL A 140 -17.83 -8.33 -13.64
C VAL A 140 -18.34 -9.09 -12.41
N ARG A 141 -18.18 -10.42 -12.43
CA ARG A 141 -18.45 -11.30 -11.29
C ARG A 141 -17.28 -11.25 -10.34
N THR A 142 -17.49 -10.70 -9.14
CA THR A 142 -16.43 -10.59 -8.14
C THR A 142 -16.62 -11.60 -7.03
N ALA A 143 -15.57 -12.36 -6.71
CA ALA A 143 -15.49 -13.18 -5.52
C ALA A 143 -14.27 -12.77 -4.68
N VAL A 144 -14.45 -12.67 -3.37
CA VAL A 144 -13.48 -12.14 -2.43
C VAL A 144 -13.35 -13.08 -1.25
N PHE A 145 -12.10 -13.35 -0.87
CA PHE A 145 -11.78 -14.19 0.28
C PHE A 145 -10.60 -13.58 1.05
N GLU A 146 -10.85 -13.10 2.27
CA GLU A 146 -9.80 -12.55 3.15
C GLU A 146 -9.49 -13.57 4.26
N GLY A 147 -8.24 -14.04 4.33
CA GLY A 147 -7.86 -15.17 5.18
C GLY A 147 -8.03 -14.92 6.69
N GLY A 148 -7.92 -13.67 7.13
CA GLY A 148 -8.16 -13.26 8.52
C GLY A 148 -9.63 -12.96 8.85
N TYR A 149 -10.50 -12.85 7.85
CA TYR A 149 -11.90 -12.45 8.03
C TYR A 149 -12.81 -13.64 8.34
N VAL A 150 -12.54 -14.80 7.74
CA VAL A 150 -13.27 -16.06 7.96
C VAL A 150 -12.47 -17.04 8.81
N SER A 151 -13.14 -18.07 9.30
CA SER A 151 -12.50 -19.17 10.04
C SER A 151 -12.41 -20.42 9.18
N ALA A 152 -11.39 -21.25 9.38
CA ALA A 152 -11.23 -22.49 8.61
C ALA A 152 -12.43 -23.47 8.65
N THR A 153 -13.30 -23.37 9.66
CA THR A 153 -14.50 -24.22 9.81
C THR A 153 -15.81 -23.51 9.45
N ASN A 154 -15.72 -22.26 8.98
CA ASN A 154 -16.85 -21.50 8.45
C ASN A 154 -16.31 -20.43 7.51
N ALA A 155 -16.36 -20.74 6.22
CA ALA A 155 -15.83 -19.93 5.13
C ALA A 155 -16.83 -18.88 4.61
N LYS A 156 -18.06 -18.86 5.14
CA LYS A 156 -19.10 -17.91 4.73
C LYS A 156 -18.65 -16.47 5.00
N CYS A 157 -18.39 -15.70 3.95
CA CYS A 157 -17.91 -14.33 4.07
C CYS A 157 -19.03 -13.36 4.44
N ASN A 158 -20.15 -13.38 3.70
CA ASN A 158 -21.28 -12.51 4.01
C ASN A 158 -22.29 -13.22 4.93
N LYS A 159 -22.23 -12.93 6.23
CA LYS A 159 -23.13 -13.52 7.23
C LYS A 159 -24.56 -12.97 7.18
N GLU A 160 -24.76 -11.82 6.55
CA GLU A 160 -26.06 -11.16 6.44
C GLU A 160 -26.85 -11.63 5.21
N ASP A 161 -26.19 -12.24 4.23
CA ASP A 161 -26.88 -12.87 3.11
C ASP A 161 -27.60 -14.16 3.57
N GLU A 162 -28.93 -14.07 3.66
CA GLU A 162 -29.81 -15.18 4.03
C GLU A 162 -29.83 -16.30 2.98
N ASN A 163 -29.50 -16.01 1.72
CA ASN A 163 -29.45 -16.99 0.64
C ASN A 163 -28.09 -17.68 0.52
N ALA A 164 -27.05 -17.09 1.12
CA ALA A 164 -25.71 -17.66 1.08
C ALA A 164 -25.65 -18.99 1.84
N PRO A 165 -25.13 -20.06 1.21
CA PRO A 165 -24.94 -21.36 1.84
C PRO A 165 -23.96 -21.25 3.01
N ASN A 166 -23.99 -22.22 3.91
CA ASN A 166 -23.03 -22.30 5.02
C ASN A 166 -21.74 -22.97 4.53
N THR A 167 -21.02 -22.26 3.67
CA THR A 167 -19.78 -22.73 3.04
C THR A 167 -18.74 -23.10 4.10
N GLN A 168 -18.12 -24.26 3.93
CA GLN A 168 -17.09 -24.77 4.84
C GLN A 168 -15.68 -24.45 4.33
N THR A 169 -15.55 -24.17 3.04
CA THR A 169 -14.28 -24.12 2.32
C THR A 169 -14.15 -22.88 1.43
N MET A 170 -12.92 -22.50 1.09
CA MET A 170 -12.65 -21.39 0.17
C MET A 170 -13.30 -21.61 -1.20
N TRP A 171 -13.23 -22.82 -1.75
CA TRP A 171 -13.79 -23.09 -3.08
C TRP A 171 -15.31 -23.04 -3.10
N GLY A 172 -15.98 -23.58 -2.08
CA GLY A 172 -17.43 -23.49 -1.94
C GLY A 172 -17.90 -22.02 -1.88
N GLU A 173 -17.18 -21.20 -1.12
CA GLU A 173 -17.44 -19.76 -1.00
C GLU A 173 -17.21 -19.00 -2.32
N LEU A 174 -16.06 -19.20 -2.97
CA LEU A 174 -15.76 -18.55 -4.25
C LEU A 174 -16.75 -18.95 -5.34
N ALA A 175 -17.15 -20.22 -5.40
CA ALA A 175 -18.14 -20.69 -6.37
C ALA A 175 -19.52 -20.04 -6.14
N TYR A 176 -19.94 -19.88 -4.87
CA TYR A 176 -21.16 -19.16 -4.55
C TYR A 176 -21.07 -17.68 -4.95
N GLN A 177 -19.96 -17.00 -4.65
CA GLN A 177 -19.82 -15.58 -4.98
C GLN A 177 -19.77 -15.32 -6.49
N LEU A 178 -19.11 -16.20 -7.27
CA LEU A 178 -19.01 -16.05 -8.73
C LEU A 178 -20.33 -16.36 -9.46
N ALA A 179 -21.00 -17.47 -9.09
CA ALA A 179 -22.13 -18.02 -9.86
C ALA A 179 -23.38 -18.32 -9.03
N GLY A 180 -23.47 -17.78 -7.81
CA GLY A 180 -24.62 -17.93 -6.92
C GLY A 180 -24.87 -19.38 -6.49
N ALA A 181 -26.15 -19.70 -6.26
CA ALA A 181 -26.56 -21.03 -5.81
C ALA A 181 -26.22 -22.15 -6.83
N GLU A 182 -26.21 -21.84 -8.13
CA GLU A 182 -25.83 -22.81 -9.18
C GLU A 182 -24.33 -23.12 -9.15
N GLY A 183 -23.50 -22.09 -8.92
CA GLY A 183 -22.07 -22.25 -8.67
C GLY A 183 -21.80 -23.11 -7.45
N TYR A 184 -22.42 -22.78 -6.32
CA TYR A 184 -22.29 -23.58 -5.10
C TYR A 184 -22.75 -25.03 -5.30
N ALA A 185 -23.85 -25.27 -6.02
CA ALA A 185 -24.36 -26.61 -6.26
C ALA A 185 -23.37 -27.51 -7.04
N LYS A 186 -22.51 -26.95 -7.88
CA LYS A 186 -21.40 -27.69 -8.52
C LYS A 186 -20.36 -28.14 -7.50
N PHE A 187 -20.12 -27.32 -6.47
CA PHE A 187 -19.05 -27.52 -5.50
C PHE A 187 -19.53 -28.04 -4.14
N SER A 188 -20.83 -28.29 -3.95
CA SER A 188 -21.39 -28.62 -2.64
C SER A 188 -20.84 -29.93 -2.07
N GLU A 189 -20.60 -30.94 -2.90
CA GLU A 189 -20.01 -32.22 -2.47
C GLU A 189 -18.54 -32.01 -2.03
N TYR A 190 -17.76 -31.26 -2.82
CA TYR A 190 -16.39 -30.87 -2.47
C TYR A 190 -16.33 -30.04 -1.18
N ASP A 191 -17.27 -29.12 -0.97
CA ASP A 191 -17.38 -28.28 0.24
C ASP A 191 -17.75 -29.12 1.48
N ASP A 192 -18.72 -30.03 1.35
CA ASP A 192 -19.16 -30.92 2.44
C ASP A 192 -18.07 -31.92 2.85
N GLU A 193 -17.32 -32.47 1.89
CA GLU A 193 -16.22 -33.42 2.14
C GLU A 193 -14.90 -32.73 2.51
N GLN A 194 -14.81 -31.41 2.30
CA GLN A 194 -13.60 -30.62 2.46
C GLN A 194 -12.43 -31.09 1.58
N ILE A 195 -12.75 -31.71 0.43
CA ILE A 195 -11.79 -32.18 -0.57
C ILE A 195 -11.83 -31.23 -1.77
N ALA A 196 -10.66 -30.76 -2.22
CA ALA A 196 -10.59 -29.75 -3.28
C ALA A 196 -11.10 -30.27 -4.64
N PRO A 197 -11.84 -29.43 -5.41
CA PRO A 197 -12.18 -29.73 -6.79
C PRO A 197 -10.93 -29.69 -7.68
N GLY A 198 -10.95 -30.46 -8.78
CA GLY A 198 -9.85 -30.46 -9.76
C GLY A 198 -9.97 -29.33 -10.78
N GLU A 199 -8.90 -29.10 -11.56
CA GLU A 199 -8.84 -28.09 -12.62
C GLU A 199 -10.04 -28.16 -13.58
N SER A 200 -10.44 -29.37 -14.00
CA SER A 200 -11.59 -29.54 -14.91
C SER A 200 -12.91 -29.06 -14.32
N ASP A 201 -13.14 -29.28 -13.03
CA ASP A 201 -14.37 -28.86 -12.36
C ASP A 201 -14.42 -27.33 -12.21
N ILE A 202 -13.26 -26.70 -12.02
CA ILE A 202 -13.13 -25.23 -11.97
C ILE A 202 -13.36 -24.63 -13.36
N VAL A 203 -12.82 -25.23 -14.43
CA VAL A 203 -13.11 -24.81 -15.81
C VAL A 203 -14.61 -24.95 -16.10
N ASP A 204 -15.24 -26.06 -15.70
CA ASP A 204 -16.69 -26.26 -15.85
C ASP A 204 -17.53 -25.22 -15.07
N LEU A 205 -17.00 -24.64 -13.99
CA LEU A 205 -17.61 -23.50 -13.30
C LEU A 205 -17.40 -22.20 -14.10
N PHE A 206 -16.18 -21.93 -14.57
CA PHE A 206 -15.85 -20.74 -15.35
C PHE A 206 -16.64 -20.66 -16.66
N ASP A 207 -16.89 -21.80 -17.32
CA ASP A 207 -17.68 -21.89 -18.55
C ASP A 207 -19.17 -21.54 -18.33
N THR A 208 -19.64 -21.50 -17.07
CA THR A 208 -21.00 -21.00 -16.77
C THR A 208 -21.08 -19.48 -16.63
N LEU A 209 -19.94 -18.79 -16.61
CA LEU A 209 -19.90 -17.34 -16.48
C LEU A 209 -20.04 -16.70 -17.87
N ASP A 210 -21.17 -16.01 -18.08
CA ASP A 210 -21.37 -15.14 -19.23
C ASP A 210 -20.42 -13.91 -19.16
N ASP A 211 -20.33 -13.33 -17.97
CA ASP A 211 -19.53 -12.16 -17.63
C ASP A 211 -18.08 -12.54 -17.24
N PRO A 212 -17.07 -11.65 -17.40
CA PRO A 212 -15.75 -11.84 -16.79
C PRO A 212 -15.81 -11.95 -15.26
N GLY A 213 -14.90 -12.73 -14.70
CA GLY A 213 -14.75 -12.93 -13.27
C GLY A 213 -13.47 -12.30 -12.70
N LEU A 214 -13.56 -11.85 -11.45
CA LEU A 214 -12.43 -11.44 -10.62
C LEU A 214 -12.49 -12.19 -9.29
N VAL A 215 -11.40 -12.87 -8.94
CA VAL A 215 -11.19 -13.49 -7.64
C VAL A 215 -10.10 -12.74 -6.90
N LEU A 216 -10.42 -12.19 -5.73
CA LEU A 216 -9.46 -11.54 -4.84
C LEU A 216 -9.25 -12.40 -3.59
N ILE A 217 -8.02 -12.83 -3.36
CA ILE A 217 -7.63 -13.61 -2.17
C ILE A 217 -6.64 -12.77 -1.36
N ASP A 218 -7.08 -12.17 -0.27
CA ASP A 218 -6.22 -11.36 0.60
C ASP A 218 -5.68 -12.20 1.75
N GLU A 219 -4.40 -12.05 2.05
CA GLU A 219 -3.73 -12.64 3.22
C GLU A 219 -3.90 -14.17 3.31
N VAL A 220 -3.63 -14.85 2.19
CA VAL A 220 -3.90 -16.28 2.07
C VAL A 220 -3.13 -17.13 3.09
N ALA A 221 -1.90 -16.74 3.44
CA ALA A 221 -1.09 -17.43 4.46
C ALA A 221 -1.77 -17.48 5.84
N GLN A 222 -2.54 -16.44 6.20
CA GLN A 222 -3.28 -16.41 7.45
C GLN A 222 -4.41 -17.44 7.48
N TYR A 223 -5.03 -17.73 6.32
CA TYR A 223 -6.01 -18.80 6.21
C TYR A 223 -5.36 -20.17 6.33
N PHE A 224 -4.22 -20.37 5.66
CA PHE A 224 -3.45 -21.63 5.71
C PHE A 224 -3.12 -22.05 7.14
N GLU A 225 -2.72 -21.10 8.00
CA GLU A 225 -2.45 -21.39 9.41
C GLU A 225 -3.67 -21.97 10.13
N GLN A 226 -4.85 -21.40 9.92
CA GLN A 226 -6.09 -21.93 10.52
C GLN A 226 -6.50 -23.27 9.88
N ALA A 227 -6.34 -23.40 8.57
CA ALA A 227 -6.70 -24.59 7.81
C ALA A 227 -5.81 -25.80 8.18
N ALA A 228 -4.55 -25.58 8.53
CA ALA A 228 -3.62 -26.63 8.96
C ALA A 228 -4.07 -27.31 10.27
N ALA A 229 -4.89 -26.64 11.09
CA ALA A 229 -5.46 -27.20 12.30
C ALA A 229 -6.69 -28.11 12.06
N VAL A 230 -7.22 -28.13 10.83
CA VAL A 230 -8.40 -28.92 10.45
C VAL A 230 -7.94 -30.16 9.70
N GLY A 231 -8.15 -31.35 10.28
CA GLY A 231 -7.84 -32.62 9.63
C GLY A 231 -8.90 -33.01 8.60
N VAL A 232 -8.47 -33.45 7.42
CA VAL A 232 -9.31 -33.95 6.32
C VAL A 232 -8.76 -35.30 5.87
N GLU A 233 -9.46 -36.37 6.24
CA GLU A 233 -8.98 -37.76 6.06
C GLU A 233 -7.55 -37.98 6.59
N GLU A 234 -6.60 -38.33 5.70
CA GLU A 234 -5.17 -38.53 5.99
C GLU A 234 -4.33 -37.26 5.71
N SER A 235 -4.99 -36.11 5.47
CA SER A 235 -4.40 -34.80 5.17
C SER A 235 -4.99 -33.70 6.06
N THR A 236 -4.73 -32.44 5.74
CA THR A 236 -5.32 -31.26 6.38
C THR A 236 -6.10 -30.40 5.37
N LEU A 237 -6.95 -29.50 5.85
CA LEU A 237 -7.62 -28.53 4.99
C LEU A 237 -6.61 -27.58 4.33
N ALA A 238 -5.45 -27.34 4.93
CA ALA A 238 -4.36 -26.58 4.29
C ALA A 238 -3.84 -27.31 3.04
N ASP A 239 -3.62 -28.63 3.12
CA ASP A 239 -3.19 -29.44 1.96
C ASP A 239 -4.23 -29.40 0.82
N GLN A 240 -5.51 -29.45 1.17
CA GLN A 240 -6.61 -29.35 0.21
C GLN A 240 -6.72 -27.92 -0.37
N THR A 241 -6.56 -26.90 0.46
CA THR A 241 -6.54 -25.50 0.00
C THR A 241 -5.39 -25.25 -0.98
N ASN A 242 -4.21 -25.82 -0.71
CA ASN A 242 -3.08 -25.78 -1.64
C ASN A 242 -3.43 -26.42 -3.00
N SER A 243 -4.05 -27.60 -2.95
CA SER A 243 -4.49 -28.34 -4.14
C SER A 243 -5.55 -27.56 -4.94
N PHE A 244 -6.46 -26.88 -4.24
CA PHE A 244 -7.46 -26.01 -4.84
C PHE A 244 -6.81 -24.79 -5.50
N LEU A 245 -5.93 -24.07 -4.82
CA LEU A 245 -5.25 -22.90 -5.37
C LEU A 245 -4.47 -23.26 -6.64
N TRP A 246 -3.76 -24.39 -6.64
CA TRP A 246 -3.07 -24.87 -7.83
C TRP A 246 -4.02 -25.13 -9.01
N SER A 247 -5.15 -25.80 -8.74
CA SER A 247 -6.18 -26.08 -9.74
C SER A 247 -6.84 -24.80 -10.27
N LEU A 248 -7.10 -23.84 -9.38
CA LEU A 248 -7.68 -22.54 -9.69
C LEU A 248 -6.76 -21.74 -10.61
N MET A 249 -5.46 -21.69 -10.27
CA MET A 249 -4.47 -20.95 -11.05
C MET A 249 -4.28 -21.57 -12.44
N ARG A 250 -4.23 -22.90 -12.55
CA ARG A 250 -4.17 -23.54 -13.88
C ARG A 250 -5.39 -23.25 -14.74
N ALA A 251 -6.58 -23.26 -14.13
CA ALA A 251 -7.82 -22.97 -14.82
C ALA A 251 -7.90 -21.52 -15.32
N SER A 252 -7.22 -20.56 -14.66
CA SER A 252 -7.23 -19.15 -15.07
C SER A 252 -6.20 -18.81 -16.17
N GLN A 253 -5.12 -19.57 -16.34
CA GLN A 253 -4.01 -19.18 -17.23
C GLN A 253 -4.33 -19.17 -18.74
N ASN A 254 -5.26 -20.01 -19.22
CA ASN A 254 -5.55 -20.15 -20.65
C ASN A 254 -6.96 -19.67 -21.02
N SER A 255 -7.52 -18.78 -20.21
CA SER A 255 -8.86 -18.24 -20.39
C SER A 255 -8.92 -16.85 -19.78
N ASP A 256 -9.74 -15.98 -20.36
CA ASP A 256 -10.08 -14.67 -19.76
C ASP A 256 -11.35 -14.73 -18.90
N ALA A 257 -11.90 -15.93 -18.67
CA ALA A 257 -13.13 -16.09 -17.90
C ALA A 257 -12.99 -15.59 -16.45
N VAL A 258 -11.85 -15.80 -15.81
CA VAL A 258 -11.60 -15.36 -14.43
C VAL A 258 -10.16 -14.89 -14.28
N THR A 259 -9.97 -13.71 -13.67
CA THR A 259 -8.67 -13.23 -13.20
C THR A 259 -8.54 -13.47 -11.70
N VAL A 260 -7.43 -14.05 -11.25
CA VAL A 260 -7.15 -14.31 -9.83
C VAL A 260 -6.05 -13.35 -9.36
N ILE A 261 -6.32 -12.59 -8.32
CA ILE A 261 -5.32 -11.74 -7.65
C ILE A 261 -5.19 -12.24 -6.21
N LEU A 262 -3.96 -12.54 -5.79
CA LEU A 262 -3.68 -12.98 -4.42
C LEU A 262 -2.60 -12.15 -3.74
N SER A 263 -2.64 -12.15 -2.41
CA SER A 263 -1.60 -11.55 -1.56
C SER A 263 -1.17 -12.51 -0.44
N VAL A 264 0.11 -12.45 -0.10
CA VAL A 264 0.77 -13.23 0.96
C VAL A 264 1.50 -12.25 1.90
N SER A 265 1.11 -12.14 3.16
CA SER A 265 1.96 -11.42 4.11
C SER A 265 3.24 -12.21 4.39
N ALA A 266 4.35 -11.79 3.76
CA ALA A 266 5.68 -12.35 4.00
C ALA A 266 6.14 -12.23 5.47
N THR A 267 5.57 -11.30 6.24
CA THR A 267 5.95 -11.04 7.64
C THR A 267 5.19 -11.90 8.66
N ALA A 268 4.08 -12.52 8.25
CA ALA A 268 3.26 -13.34 9.13
C ALA A 268 3.25 -14.79 8.62
N PHE A 269 3.53 -15.75 9.51
CA PHE A 269 3.49 -17.19 9.18
C PHE A 269 4.52 -17.61 8.12
N GLU A 270 5.81 -17.33 8.36
CA GLU A 270 6.94 -17.57 7.44
C GLU A 270 6.88 -18.93 6.72
N GLU A 271 6.62 -20.03 7.44
CA GLU A 271 6.54 -21.38 6.84
C GLU A 271 5.37 -21.49 5.83
N ARG A 272 4.21 -20.90 6.14
CA ARG A 272 3.02 -20.91 5.26
C ARG A 272 3.16 -19.94 4.10
N ALA A 273 3.75 -18.77 4.34
CA ALA A 273 4.07 -17.84 3.28
C ALA A 273 5.03 -18.47 2.26
N GLN A 274 6.01 -19.26 2.74
CA GLN A 274 6.91 -20.00 1.86
C GLN A 274 6.18 -21.08 1.05
N GLU A 275 5.27 -21.85 1.65
CA GLU A 275 4.46 -22.85 0.92
C GLU A 275 3.66 -22.21 -0.23
N VAL A 276 3.07 -21.04 0.00
CA VAL A 276 2.31 -20.32 -1.05
C VAL A 276 3.25 -19.70 -2.08
N GLN A 277 4.41 -19.20 -1.67
CA GLN A 277 5.39 -18.64 -2.60
C GLN A 277 5.96 -19.73 -3.53
N GLU A 278 6.29 -20.91 -3.00
CA GLU A 278 6.74 -22.06 -3.80
C GLU A 278 5.69 -22.46 -4.84
N LEU A 279 4.41 -22.38 -4.49
CA LEU A 279 3.30 -22.64 -5.41
C LEU A 279 3.22 -21.62 -6.56
N ILE A 280 3.45 -20.34 -6.26
CA ILE A 280 3.47 -19.26 -7.25
C ILE A 280 4.68 -19.44 -8.17
N ASP A 281 5.86 -19.66 -7.60
CA ASP A 281 7.11 -19.87 -8.35
C ASP A 281 7.00 -21.08 -9.30
N ASP A 282 6.42 -22.19 -8.83
CA ASP A 282 6.19 -23.40 -9.64
C ASP A 282 5.24 -23.14 -10.83
N LEU A 283 4.30 -22.19 -10.69
CA LEU A 283 3.37 -21.82 -11.76
C LEU A 283 3.97 -20.82 -12.74
N ASP A 284 4.77 -19.88 -12.24
CA ASP A 284 5.58 -18.98 -13.07
C ASP A 284 6.55 -19.78 -13.95
N ASP A 285 7.14 -20.86 -13.42
CA ASP A 285 7.98 -21.79 -14.20
C ASP A 285 7.21 -22.54 -15.30
N ILE A 286 5.89 -22.73 -15.13
CA ILE A 286 4.99 -23.37 -16.13
C ILE A 286 4.50 -22.36 -17.17
N SER A 287 4.28 -21.11 -16.76
CA SER A 287 3.96 -20.01 -17.67
C SER A 287 5.24 -19.53 -18.34
N GLU A 288 5.58 -20.06 -19.52
CA GLU A 288 6.74 -19.59 -20.30
C GLU A 288 6.56 -18.10 -20.71
N ARG A 289 6.71 -17.10 -19.80
CA ARG A 289 7.14 -15.72 -20.11
C ARG A 289 7.15 -14.66 -18.99
N THR A 290 8.27 -13.93 -19.02
CA THR A 290 8.52 -12.49 -18.79
C THR A 290 8.18 -11.89 -17.42
N GLU A 291 9.18 -11.95 -16.54
CA GLU A 291 9.47 -10.93 -15.52
C GLU A 291 9.06 -9.54 -16.02
N HIS A 292 7.94 -9.02 -15.53
CA HIS A 292 7.66 -7.59 -15.58
C HIS A 292 8.56 -6.94 -14.53
N SER A 293 9.85 -6.79 -14.86
CA SER A 293 10.75 -5.92 -14.13
C SER A 293 10.73 -4.55 -14.79
N VAL A 294 9.73 -3.76 -14.42
CA VAL A 294 9.88 -2.31 -14.48
C VAL A 294 9.76 -1.87 -13.04
N THR A 295 10.92 -1.69 -12.39
CA THR A 295 10.98 -1.04 -11.10
C THR A 295 11.35 0.43 -11.37
N PRO A 296 10.38 1.35 -11.43
CA PRO A 296 10.66 2.72 -11.00
C PRO A 296 11.29 2.64 -9.62
N THR A 297 12.25 3.49 -9.31
CA THR A 297 12.85 3.52 -7.98
C THR A 297 11.75 3.72 -6.95
N GLU A 298 11.46 2.69 -6.13
CA GLU A 298 10.37 2.61 -5.14
C GLU A 298 10.22 3.90 -4.30
N ASP A 299 11.33 4.61 -4.06
CA ASP A 299 11.39 5.89 -3.34
C ASP A 299 10.61 7.05 -4.02
N ASP A 300 10.63 7.14 -5.35
CA ASP A 300 9.96 8.23 -6.10
C ASP A 300 8.43 8.06 -5.99
N GLU A 301 7.94 6.82 -6.02
CA GLU A 301 6.52 6.51 -5.85
C GLU A 301 6.04 6.77 -4.42
N VAL A 302 6.86 6.48 -3.40
CA VAL A 302 6.53 6.79 -2.01
C VAL A 302 6.27 8.28 -1.84
N ALA A 303 7.13 9.14 -2.39
CA ALA A 303 6.94 10.59 -2.31
C ALA A 303 5.65 11.05 -3.00
N ALA A 304 5.35 10.50 -4.18
CA ALA A 304 4.14 10.83 -4.93
C ALA A 304 2.87 10.37 -4.21
N VAL A 305 2.87 9.16 -3.63
CA VAL A 305 1.77 8.62 -2.81
C VAL A 305 1.54 9.51 -1.58
N LEU A 306 2.61 9.87 -0.85
CA LEU A 306 2.52 10.76 0.31
C LEU A 306 1.98 12.13 -0.09
N ARG A 307 2.46 12.70 -1.21
CA ARG A 307 2.02 14.00 -1.72
C ARG A 307 0.52 13.96 -1.99
N HIS A 308 0.06 12.97 -2.74
CA HIS A 308 -1.34 12.81 -3.13
C HIS A 308 -2.27 12.54 -1.95
N ARG A 309 -1.80 11.82 -0.94
CA ARG A 309 -2.60 11.51 0.26
C ARG A 309 -2.66 12.63 1.30
N LEU A 310 -1.64 13.48 1.35
CA LEU A 310 -1.52 14.49 2.41
C LEU A 310 -1.91 15.89 1.94
N PHE A 311 -1.88 16.16 0.64
CA PHE A 311 -2.12 17.48 0.09
C PHE A 311 -3.24 17.47 -0.94
N GLU A 312 -4.20 18.37 -0.77
CA GLU A 312 -5.23 18.67 -1.76
C GLU A 312 -4.62 19.31 -3.01
N SER A 313 -3.62 20.16 -2.83
CA SER A 313 -2.88 20.75 -3.94
C SER A 313 -1.43 21.08 -3.57
N VAL A 314 -0.57 20.99 -4.56
CA VAL A 314 0.86 21.35 -4.50
C VAL A 314 1.22 21.98 -5.85
N ASP A 315 1.78 23.19 -5.82
CA ASP A 315 2.19 23.92 -7.02
C ASP A 315 3.51 23.36 -7.60
N ASP A 316 3.41 22.60 -8.69
CA ASP A 316 4.57 22.02 -9.37
C ASP A 316 5.54 23.06 -9.92
N SER A 317 5.09 24.28 -10.22
CA SER A 317 5.99 25.33 -10.69
C SER A 317 6.98 25.77 -9.61
N VAL A 318 6.55 25.73 -8.34
CA VAL A 318 7.38 26.03 -7.17
C VAL A 318 8.41 24.94 -6.91
N ALA A 319 8.08 23.66 -7.19
CA ALA A 319 8.99 22.54 -6.97
C ALA A 319 10.33 22.72 -7.71
N SER A 320 10.28 23.12 -8.99
CA SER A 320 11.48 23.38 -9.79
C SER A 320 12.29 24.57 -9.26
N GLU A 321 11.63 25.65 -8.85
CA GLU A 321 12.28 26.85 -8.31
C GLU A 321 12.98 26.55 -6.97
N VAL A 322 12.31 25.84 -6.07
CA VAL A 322 12.86 25.38 -4.79
C VAL A 322 14.05 24.48 -5.03
N ALA A 323 13.95 23.50 -5.93
CA ALA A 323 15.04 22.59 -6.25
C ALA A 323 16.27 23.33 -6.79
N GLU A 324 16.09 24.32 -7.67
CA GLU A 324 17.18 25.12 -8.21
C GLU A 324 17.86 25.99 -7.15
N GLU A 325 17.10 26.66 -6.29
CA GLU A 325 17.66 27.50 -5.23
C GLU A 325 18.41 26.69 -4.16
N TYR A 326 17.87 25.54 -3.74
CA TYR A 326 18.57 24.64 -2.84
C TYR A 326 19.85 24.07 -3.48
N GLN A 327 19.83 23.74 -4.78
CA GLN A 327 21.03 23.32 -5.49
C GLN A 327 22.10 24.42 -5.52
N ASN A 328 21.70 25.66 -5.77
CA ASN A 328 22.59 26.82 -5.75
C ASN A 328 23.18 27.06 -4.35
N TYR A 329 22.36 26.88 -3.31
CA TYR A 329 22.80 26.93 -1.92
C TYR A 329 23.83 25.82 -1.63
N TYR A 330 23.55 24.57 -1.97
CA TYR A 330 24.45 23.45 -1.71
C TYR A 330 25.79 23.59 -2.43
N ARG A 331 25.80 24.07 -3.68
CA ARG A 331 27.04 24.35 -4.43
C ARG A 331 27.90 25.45 -3.78
N ARG A 332 27.29 26.44 -3.12
CA ARG A 332 28.04 27.48 -2.41
C ARG A 332 28.82 26.92 -1.22
N PHE A 333 28.34 25.83 -0.63
CA PHE A 333 28.93 25.17 0.53
C PHE A 333 29.43 23.76 0.19
N GLU A 334 29.90 23.55 -1.05
CA GLU A 334 30.32 22.23 -1.53
C GLU A 334 31.43 21.59 -0.70
N ASP A 335 32.34 22.40 -0.13
CA ASP A 335 33.43 21.93 0.73
C ASP A 335 32.94 21.51 2.15
N GLU A 336 31.73 21.91 2.54
CA GLU A 336 31.16 21.68 3.88
C GLU A 336 30.04 20.61 3.88
N LEU A 337 29.53 20.24 2.70
CA LEU A 337 28.37 19.37 2.54
C LEU A 337 28.72 18.06 1.82
N PRO A 338 27.89 17.01 1.94
CA PRO A 338 28.13 15.75 1.23
C PRO A 338 28.12 15.93 -0.29
N ASP A 339 29.07 15.29 -0.99
CA ASP A 339 29.22 15.41 -2.46
C ASP A 339 27.92 15.19 -3.24
N ARG A 340 27.04 14.30 -2.76
CA ARG A 340 25.78 13.95 -3.45
C ARG A 340 24.86 15.17 -3.65
N VAL A 341 24.81 16.12 -2.71
CA VAL A 341 23.84 17.21 -2.76
C VAL A 341 24.18 18.29 -3.80
N THR A 342 25.37 18.23 -4.38
CA THR A 342 25.81 19.16 -5.43
C THR A 342 25.60 18.61 -6.85
N LYS A 343 25.16 17.35 -6.95
CA LYS A 343 24.94 16.64 -8.23
C LYS A 343 23.58 16.96 -8.82
N ALA A 344 23.46 16.86 -10.15
CA ALA A 344 22.22 17.19 -10.85
C ALA A 344 21.08 16.25 -10.46
N GLU A 345 21.43 14.99 -10.22
CA GLU A 345 20.53 13.92 -9.79
C GLU A 345 19.82 14.28 -8.47
N PHE A 346 20.50 14.96 -7.54
CA PHE A 346 19.87 15.39 -6.28
C PHE A 346 18.92 16.58 -6.46
N ARG A 347 19.20 17.46 -7.43
CA ARG A 347 18.27 18.54 -7.83
C ARG A 347 17.00 17.96 -8.43
N ASP A 348 17.13 16.96 -9.29
CA ASP A 348 15.97 16.28 -9.88
C ASP A 348 15.18 15.53 -8.81
N GLN A 349 15.85 14.93 -7.82
CA GLN A 349 15.19 14.31 -6.67
C GLN A 349 14.44 15.34 -5.81
N LEU A 350 15.03 16.52 -5.53
CA LEU A 350 14.36 17.61 -4.80
C LEU A 350 13.06 18.05 -5.48
N GLU A 351 13.08 18.19 -6.80
CA GLU A 351 11.92 18.58 -7.59
C GLU A 351 10.83 17.51 -7.54
N ARG A 352 11.20 16.22 -7.72
CA ARG A 352 10.26 15.09 -7.72
C ARG A 352 9.62 14.83 -6.36
N THR A 353 10.40 14.93 -5.28
CA THR A 353 9.91 14.59 -3.94
C THR A 353 9.22 15.77 -3.25
N TYR A 354 9.18 16.94 -3.87
CA TYR A 354 8.51 18.12 -3.32
C TYR A 354 7.04 17.81 -2.94
N PRO A 355 6.55 18.22 -1.76
CA PRO A 355 7.15 19.14 -0.78
C PRO A 355 8.05 18.49 0.28
N PHE A 356 8.43 17.23 0.11
CA PHE A 356 9.28 16.49 1.04
C PHE A 356 10.76 16.61 0.64
N HIS A 357 11.64 16.88 1.61
CA HIS A 357 13.07 16.85 1.35
C HIS A 357 13.53 15.41 1.08
N PRO A 358 14.42 15.14 0.08
CA PRO A 358 14.83 13.79 -0.28
C PRO A 358 15.34 12.92 0.87
N THR A 359 16.01 13.51 1.87
CA THR A 359 16.47 12.76 3.06
C THR A 359 15.35 12.19 3.92
N LEU A 360 14.17 12.82 3.90
CA LEU A 360 12.99 12.29 4.58
C LEU A 360 12.48 11.06 3.83
N ILE A 361 12.38 11.14 2.50
CA ILE A 361 11.96 9.99 1.68
C ILE A 361 12.96 8.84 1.80
N ASP A 362 14.27 9.12 1.72
CA ASP A 362 15.33 8.13 1.97
C ASP A 362 15.18 7.46 3.35
N LEU A 363 14.84 8.22 4.40
CA LEU A 363 14.61 7.71 5.75
C LEU A 363 13.39 6.78 5.81
N LEU A 364 12.31 7.11 5.11
CA LEU A 364 11.09 6.29 5.10
C LEU A 364 11.28 5.01 4.26
N GLY A 365 11.81 5.15 3.05
CA GLY A 365 11.92 4.08 2.05
C GLY A 365 13.08 3.11 2.27
N LYS A 366 14.28 3.60 2.60
CA LYS A 366 15.49 2.75 2.68
C LYS A 366 15.80 2.26 4.09
N GLU A 367 15.32 2.98 5.08
CA GLU A 367 15.88 2.93 6.42
C GLU A 367 14.88 2.41 7.45
N ILE A 368 13.66 2.94 7.47
CA ILE A 368 12.59 2.47 8.37
C ILE A 368 11.91 1.21 7.81
N ASP A 369 11.86 1.05 6.50
CA ASP A 369 11.33 -0.14 5.84
C ASP A 369 12.02 -1.45 6.29
N THR A 370 13.33 -1.42 6.53
CA THR A 370 14.08 -2.62 6.94
C THR A 370 13.67 -3.19 8.31
N LEU A 371 12.76 -2.52 9.02
CA LEU A 371 12.30 -2.90 10.35
C LEU A 371 11.20 -3.98 10.29
N PRO A 372 11.34 -5.08 11.06
CA PRO A 372 10.30 -6.10 11.16
C PRO A 372 8.97 -5.48 11.60
N ASN A 373 7.87 -5.85 10.92
CA ASN A 373 6.50 -5.37 11.18
C ASN A 373 6.21 -3.90 10.85
N PHE A 374 7.17 -3.13 10.31
CA PHE A 374 6.85 -1.79 9.82
C PHE A 374 6.17 -1.87 8.46
N GLN A 375 4.88 -1.51 8.42
CA GLN A 375 4.13 -1.45 7.17
C GLN A 375 4.59 -0.22 6.36
N ARG A 376 5.58 -0.40 5.45
CA ARG A 376 6.24 0.63 4.61
C ARG A 376 5.41 1.90 4.40
N THR A 377 4.36 1.79 3.60
CA THR A 377 3.56 2.91 3.11
C THR A 377 2.64 3.46 4.19
N ARG A 378 2.07 2.59 5.04
CA ARG A 378 1.12 2.98 6.09
C ARG A 378 1.81 3.72 7.24
N GLY A 379 2.92 3.18 7.74
CA GLY A 379 3.69 3.78 8.82
C GLY A 379 4.31 5.11 8.39
N ALA A 380 4.85 5.16 7.17
CA ALA A 380 5.36 6.40 6.57
C ALA A 380 4.26 7.46 6.46
N LEU A 381 3.11 7.12 5.89
CA LEU A 381 2.00 8.06 5.73
C LEU A 381 1.52 8.62 7.08
N LYS A 382 1.41 7.77 8.11
CA LYS A 382 1.04 8.23 9.45
C LYS A 382 2.08 9.19 10.03
N LEU A 383 3.36 8.83 10.04
CA LEU A 383 4.42 9.68 10.57
C LEU A 383 4.49 11.05 9.87
N VAL A 384 4.43 11.04 8.54
CA VAL A 384 4.48 12.27 7.74
C VAL A 384 3.20 13.09 7.90
N SER A 385 2.03 12.46 8.05
CA SER A 385 0.79 13.19 8.36
C SER A 385 0.89 13.98 9.67
N ARG A 386 1.50 13.40 10.72
CA ARG A 386 1.74 14.10 12.00
C ARG A 386 2.75 15.23 11.83
N ALA A 387 3.77 15.04 10.99
CA ALA A 387 4.73 16.09 10.65
C ALA A 387 4.06 17.26 9.92
N VAL A 388 3.23 17.00 8.91
CA VAL A 388 2.47 18.03 8.17
C VAL A 388 1.49 18.74 9.11
N HIS A 389 0.70 18.00 9.89
CA HIS A 389 -0.18 18.58 10.90
C HIS A 389 0.57 19.53 11.84
N ARG A 390 1.70 19.09 12.40
CA ARG A 390 2.54 19.92 13.28
C ARG A 390 3.09 21.17 12.59
N ILE A 391 3.43 21.10 11.30
CA ILE A 391 3.92 22.27 10.57
C ILE A 391 2.83 23.33 10.49
N TRP A 392 1.57 22.93 10.20
CA TRP A 392 0.44 23.84 10.04
C TRP A 392 -0.26 24.22 11.36
N ASP A 393 -0.15 23.42 12.40
CA ASP A 393 -0.65 23.69 13.76
C ASP A 393 0.35 24.56 14.56
N ASP A 394 0.85 25.64 13.94
CA ASP A 394 1.81 26.56 14.53
C ASP A 394 1.19 27.94 14.77
N ASP A 395 0.64 28.13 15.97
CA ASP A 395 0.04 29.39 16.43
C ASP A 395 1.03 30.57 16.45
N GLU A 396 2.35 30.32 16.47
CA GLU A 396 3.39 31.35 16.61
C GLU A 396 4.00 31.79 15.27
N GLY A 397 3.62 31.18 14.14
CA GLY A 397 4.12 31.52 12.80
C GLY A 397 5.63 31.25 12.60
N THR A 398 6.21 30.41 13.46
CA THR A 398 7.64 30.02 13.39
C THR A 398 7.95 29.19 12.14
N ASN A 399 6.92 28.60 11.53
CA ASN A 399 7.01 27.72 10.38
C ASN A 399 6.80 28.44 9.03
N ASP A 400 6.36 29.71 9.03
CA ASP A 400 5.91 30.43 7.83
C ASP A 400 6.96 30.53 6.72
N GLN A 401 8.25 30.46 7.06
CA GLN A 401 9.37 30.60 6.11
C GLN A 401 9.94 29.26 5.60
N ARG A 402 9.26 28.14 5.85
CA ARG A 402 9.72 26.82 5.44
C ARG A 402 9.45 26.59 3.95
N HIS A 403 10.29 25.76 3.32
CA HIS A 403 10.11 25.34 1.92
C HIS A 403 9.83 23.85 1.76
N LEU A 404 10.22 23.04 2.75
CA LEU A 404 10.19 21.58 2.67
C LEU A 404 9.84 20.95 4.02
N VAL A 405 9.12 19.84 3.98
CA VAL A 405 8.92 18.90 5.09
C VAL A 405 10.17 18.03 5.24
N ARG A 406 10.67 17.88 6.46
CA ARG A 406 11.97 17.25 6.78
C ARG A 406 11.83 16.25 7.94
N ALA A 407 12.86 15.42 8.13
CA ALA A 407 12.86 14.38 9.17
C ALA A 407 12.62 14.90 10.59
N PHE A 408 13.08 16.10 10.93
CA PHE A 408 12.85 16.66 12.26
C PHE A 408 11.39 17.06 12.51
N ASP A 409 10.58 17.21 11.46
CA ASP A 409 9.16 17.54 11.59
C ASP A 409 8.38 16.35 12.17
N MET A 410 8.90 15.13 12.03
CA MET A 410 8.48 13.95 12.80
C MET A 410 9.02 14.07 14.23
N HIS A 411 8.46 15.01 14.99
CA HIS A 411 9.01 15.44 16.28
C HIS A 411 8.46 14.61 17.48
N PRO A 412 9.30 14.19 18.45
CA PRO A 412 8.91 13.42 19.64
C PRO A 412 7.86 14.05 20.57
N SER A 413 7.50 15.32 20.35
CA SER A 413 6.41 15.95 21.09
C SER A 413 5.05 15.39 20.70
N ASP A 414 4.94 14.87 19.48
CA ASP A 414 3.76 14.17 19.00
C ASP A 414 3.70 12.76 19.61
N GLU A 415 2.53 12.38 20.13
CA GLU A 415 2.37 11.11 20.85
C GLU A 415 2.54 9.89 19.94
N TYR A 416 2.04 9.96 18.70
CA TYR A 416 2.17 8.87 17.74
C TYR A 416 3.62 8.73 17.27
N VAL A 417 4.27 9.84 16.94
CA VAL A 417 5.71 9.83 16.63
C VAL A 417 6.50 9.21 17.78
N TRP A 418 6.19 9.59 19.02
CA TRP A 418 6.86 9.05 20.19
C TRP A 418 6.61 7.56 20.37
N SER A 419 5.37 7.08 20.23
CA SER A 419 5.08 5.64 20.32
C SER A 419 5.80 4.84 19.25
N THR A 420 5.81 5.32 18.01
CA THR A 420 6.56 4.67 16.92
C THR A 420 8.05 4.64 17.24
N LEU A 421 8.66 5.74 17.70
CA LEU A 421 10.07 5.75 18.13
C LEU A 421 10.33 4.69 19.22
N LEU A 422 9.43 4.53 20.19
CA LEU A 422 9.56 3.51 21.24
C LEU A 422 9.52 2.08 20.72
N GLU A 423 8.64 1.79 19.76
CA GLU A 423 8.57 0.50 19.06
C GLU A 423 9.87 0.25 18.29
N LEU A 424 10.36 1.24 17.55
CA LEU A 424 11.61 1.10 16.79
C LEU A 424 12.82 0.90 17.71
N PHE A 425 12.85 1.50 18.90
CA PHE A 425 13.91 1.26 19.88
C PHE A 425 13.95 -0.18 20.39
N GLU A 426 12.79 -0.84 20.51
CA GLU A 426 12.74 -2.24 20.94
C GLU A 426 13.37 -3.18 19.90
N HIS A 427 13.37 -2.80 18.61
CA HIS A 427 13.92 -3.61 17.53
C HIS A 427 15.44 -3.52 17.38
N ILE A 428 16.09 -2.48 17.90
CA ILE A 428 17.52 -2.22 17.67
C ILE A 428 18.43 -2.60 18.85
N ASP A 429 17.88 -3.28 19.87
CA ASP A 429 18.59 -3.63 21.11
C ASP A 429 19.33 -2.44 21.78
N GLN A 430 18.96 -1.21 21.45
CA GLN A 430 19.49 0.04 22.00
C GLN A 430 18.38 0.81 22.72
N ASP A 431 18.55 1.00 24.03
CA ASP A 431 17.64 1.84 24.81
C ASP A 431 17.95 3.33 24.60
N LEU A 432 17.53 3.87 23.46
CA LEU A 432 17.58 5.30 23.16
C LEU A 432 16.50 6.11 23.90
N ARG A 433 15.65 5.48 24.72
CA ARG A 433 14.54 6.17 25.42
C ARG A 433 15.06 7.22 26.38
N THR A 434 16.12 6.89 27.12
CA THR A 434 16.74 7.81 28.09
C THR A 434 17.34 9.01 27.36
N ALA A 435 18.16 8.77 26.33
CA ALA A 435 18.78 9.82 25.53
C ALA A 435 17.73 10.72 24.84
N SER A 436 16.68 10.13 24.27
CA SER A 436 15.60 10.88 23.63
C SER A 436 14.89 11.83 24.61
N LYS A 437 14.64 11.38 25.85
CA LYS A 437 14.01 12.20 26.90
C LYS A 437 14.96 13.22 27.50
N SER A 438 16.23 12.88 27.73
CA SER A 438 17.18 13.82 28.35
C SER A 438 17.71 14.85 27.37
N ASP A 439 17.89 14.46 26.12
CA ASP A 439 18.68 15.22 25.16
C ASP A 439 17.79 15.91 24.13
N VAL A 440 16.72 15.25 23.63
CA VAL A 440 15.91 15.77 22.53
C VAL A 440 14.67 16.52 23.02
N PHE A 441 13.77 15.86 23.75
CA PHE A 441 12.49 16.47 24.11
C PHE A 441 11.93 16.01 25.46
N THR A 442 11.41 16.97 26.23
CA THR A 442 10.52 16.75 27.37
C THR A 442 9.32 17.69 27.29
N ARG A 443 8.19 17.29 27.89
CA ARG A 443 7.02 18.18 28.05
C ARG A 443 7.31 19.37 28.96
N GLU A 444 8.26 19.24 29.89
CA GLU A 444 8.67 20.33 30.79
C GLU A 444 9.68 21.31 30.18
N GLY A 445 10.13 21.11 28.94
CA GLY A 445 11.10 22.00 28.28
C GLY A 445 12.54 21.86 28.77
N LYS A 446 12.88 20.75 29.44
CA LYS A 446 14.16 20.56 30.15
C LYS A 446 15.18 19.70 29.41
N ALA A 447 14.88 19.26 28.19
CA ALA A 447 15.84 18.50 27.41
C ALA A 447 17.03 19.37 27.00
N ALA A 448 18.20 18.77 26.78
CA ALA A 448 19.42 19.51 26.42
C ALA A 448 19.24 20.37 25.15
N CYS A 449 18.56 19.84 24.13
CA CYS A 449 18.25 20.58 22.90
C CYS A 449 17.33 21.77 23.17
N GLN A 450 16.24 21.56 23.93
CA GLN A 450 15.31 22.63 24.31
C GLN A 450 16.02 23.75 25.09
N TYR A 451 16.86 23.37 26.05
CA TYR A 451 17.67 24.31 26.83
C TYR A 451 18.65 25.11 25.97
N GLU A 452 19.27 24.48 24.97
CA GLU A 452 20.16 25.20 24.07
C GLU A 452 19.38 26.16 23.18
N ASP A 453 18.24 25.75 22.64
CA ASP A 453 17.40 26.60 21.81
C ASP A 453 16.85 27.83 22.55
N GLU A 454 16.60 27.74 23.86
CA GLU A 454 16.24 28.90 24.70
C GLU A 454 17.33 30.00 24.71
N ASN A 455 18.60 29.65 24.44
CA ASN A 455 19.69 30.62 24.37
C ASN A 455 19.73 31.39 23.03
N TRP A 456 19.19 30.81 21.95
CA TRP A 456 19.35 31.33 20.59
C TRP A 456 18.05 31.82 19.95
N THR A 457 16.91 31.20 20.26
CA THR A 457 15.60 31.58 19.73
C THR A 457 15.19 33.02 20.06
N PRO A 458 15.48 33.59 21.26
CA PRO A 458 15.20 35.00 21.52
C PRO A 458 16.06 35.97 20.70
N MET A 459 17.14 35.48 20.08
CA MET A 459 18.00 36.25 19.17
C MET A 459 17.54 36.15 17.70
N GLY A 460 16.41 35.47 17.43
CA GLY A 460 15.86 35.29 16.09
C GLY A 460 16.47 34.13 15.30
N HIS A 461 17.21 33.24 15.95
CA HIS A 461 17.66 31.99 15.34
C HIS A 461 16.58 30.91 15.45
N PRO A 462 16.48 29.99 14.47
CA PRO A 462 15.60 28.83 14.61
C PRO A 462 16.09 27.90 15.74
N PRO A 463 15.24 26.98 16.23
CA PRO A 463 15.60 25.99 17.26
C PRO A 463 16.51 24.88 16.68
N ILE A 464 17.74 25.25 16.35
CA ILE A 464 18.72 24.42 15.63
C ILE A 464 19.08 23.17 16.44
N ALA A 465 19.18 23.26 17.76
CA ALA A 465 19.56 22.11 18.59
C ALA A 465 18.47 21.04 18.53
N THR A 466 17.20 21.42 18.66
CA THR A 466 16.08 20.49 18.51
C THR A 466 16.01 19.92 17.09
N HIS A 467 16.16 20.74 16.05
CA HIS A 467 16.17 20.26 14.66
C HIS A 467 17.24 19.18 14.42
N LEU A 468 18.46 19.41 14.91
CA LEU A 468 19.56 18.46 14.81
C LEU A 468 19.31 17.22 15.66
N GLY A 469 18.92 17.39 16.93
CA GLY A 469 18.67 16.30 17.87
C GLY A 469 17.61 15.33 17.35
N THR A 470 16.48 15.83 16.84
CA THR A 470 15.44 14.98 16.27
C THR A 470 15.90 14.28 14.99
N SER A 471 16.60 14.98 14.09
CA SER A 471 17.12 14.36 12.85
C SER A 471 18.13 13.24 13.15
N ILE A 472 19.03 13.48 14.11
CA ILE A 472 20.02 12.50 14.57
C ILE A 472 19.33 11.31 15.21
N LEU A 473 18.28 11.53 16.00
CA LEU A 473 17.53 10.44 16.63
C LEU A 473 16.98 9.47 15.59
N TRP A 474 16.28 10.00 14.58
CA TRP A 474 15.76 9.19 13.48
C TRP A 474 16.86 8.43 12.73
N LYS A 475 17.98 9.09 12.39
CA LYS A 475 19.10 8.44 11.71
C LYS A 475 19.86 7.42 12.58
N SER A 476 19.83 7.58 13.90
CA SER A 476 20.50 6.66 14.85
C SER A 476 19.77 5.34 14.96
N ILE A 477 18.42 5.35 14.90
CA ILE A 477 17.60 4.13 14.91
C ILE A 477 18.05 3.22 13.78
N VAL A 478 18.10 3.77 12.58
CA VAL A 478 18.44 3.07 11.34
C VAL A 478 19.84 2.46 11.39
N SER A 479 20.83 3.24 11.85
CA SER A 479 22.21 2.77 11.94
C SER A 479 22.37 1.62 12.93
N GLY A 480 21.53 1.58 13.98
CA GLY A 480 21.47 0.47 14.94
C GLY A 480 20.93 -0.83 14.32
N VAL A 481 19.90 -0.74 13.46
CA VAL A 481 19.31 -1.89 12.75
C VAL A 481 20.34 -2.59 11.86
N ILE A 482 21.04 -1.81 11.03
CA ILE A 482 22.01 -2.33 10.05
C ILE A 482 23.14 -3.11 10.75
N VAL A 483 23.50 -2.72 11.97
CA VAL A 483 24.54 -3.38 12.78
C VAL A 483 24.00 -4.60 13.53
N ALA A 484 22.71 -4.65 13.86
CA ALA A 484 22.09 -5.79 14.55
C ALA A 484 21.75 -6.96 13.62
N VAL A 485 21.50 -6.68 12.33
CA VAL A 485 21.11 -7.68 11.32
C VAL A 485 22.32 -8.28 10.57
N GLY A 486 23.50 -7.64 10.63
CA GLY A 486 24.76 -8.14 10.03
C GLY A 486 25.64 -8.87 11.04
#